data_AF-A0A2C9VKD3-F1
#
_entry.id   AF-A0A2C9VKD3-F1
#
_cell.length_a   1.000
_cell.length_b   1.000
_cell.length_c   1.000
_cell.angle_alpha   90.00
_cell.angle_beta   90.00
_cell.angle_gamma   90.00
#
_symmetry.space_group_name_H-M   'P 1'
#
loop_
_entity.id
_entity.type
_entity.pdbx_description
1 polymer ?
#
loop_
_entity_poly.entity_id
_entity_poly.type
_entity_poly.pdbx_seq_one_letter_code
_entity_poly.pdbx_strand_id
1 'polypeptide(L)'
;MQFKSLANIVVETDLHGLEEGNRTEHLQAQRCRARLDHLESVDAENISEWGNTRLKRILVDYMLRMSYYDTGMKLADSSNMLDLVDIDVFQEARRVINALQNREVAPALAWCAENKSRLKKSKSKLEFQLRLQEFIELVRAENSMRAITYAQKYLAPWGATHIKELQRVMATLAFKSHTECATYKVLFELKQWDNLVDQFKQEFCRLYGMTLEPLLNIYLQAGLSALKTPYCYEDDCTKEDPLSQESFRKLALPLPYSKQHHSKLVCYITKELMDTENPPQVLPNGYVYSTKALEEMANKNNGKITCPRTGFICNYSEMLKAYIS
;
A
#
# COMPACT_ATOMS: atom_id res chain seq x y z
N MET A 1 20.42 46.49 -28.09
CA MET A 1 19.03 46.29 -27.61
C MET A 1 18.66 44.82 -27.36
N GLN A 2 19.11 43.86 -28.19
CA GLN A 2 18.78 42.43 -28.01
C GLN A 2 19.27 41.76 -26.71
N PHE A 3 20.45 42.14 -26.18
CA PHE A 3 20.98 41.55 -24.94
C PHE A 3 20.16 41.89 -23.67
N LYS A 4 19.57 43.08 -23.58
CA LYS A 4 18.69 43.45 -22.45
C LYS A 4 17.36 42.68 -22.48
N SER A 5 16.87 42.37 -23.67
CA SER A 5 15.63 41.58 -23.83
C SER A 5 15.83 40.13 -23.40
N LEU A 6 16.96 39.51 -23.73
CA LEU A 6 17.29 38.14 -23.31
C LEU A 6 17.52 38.03 -21.80
N ALA A 7 18.20 39.02 -21.20
CA ALA A 7 18.41 39.05 -19.75
C ALA A 7 17.08 39.18 -18.98
N ASN A 8 16.14 40.01 -19.45
CA ASN A 8 14.83 40.14 -18.82
C ASN A 8 13.99 38.86 -18.94
N ILE A 9 14.03 38.17 -20.09
CA ILE A 9 13.33 36.89 -20.28
C ILE A 9 13.88 35.83 -19.32
N VAL A 10 15.21 35.73 -19.17
CA VAL A 10 15.83 34.76 -18.24
C VAL A 10 15.43 35.06 -16.80
N VAL A 11 15.45 36.32 -16.38
CA VAL A 11 15.05 36.73 -15.02
C VAL A 11 13.56 36.46 -14.77
N GLU A 12 12.68 36.72 -15.74
CA GLU A 12 11.25 36.40 -15.63
C GLU A 12 10.98 34.89 -15.55
N THR A 13 11.68 34.06 -16.33
CA THR A 13 11.56 32.60 -16.19
C THR A 13 12.10 32.08 -14.85
N ASP A 14 13.19 32.67 -14.35
CA ASP A 14 13.77 32.27 -13.06
C ASP A 14 12.84 32.68 -11.89
N LEU A 15 12.21 33.87 -11.97
CA LEU A 15 11.21 34.31 -10.99
C LEU A 15 9.96 33.44 -11.00
N HIS A 16 9.43 33.11 -12.18
CA HIS A 16 8.28 32.21 -12.29
C HIS A 16 8.61 30.82 -11.72
N GLY A 17 9.82 30.28 -12.00
CA GLY A 17 10.27 29.01 -11.43
C GLY A 17 10.40 29.04 -9.90
N LEU A 18 10.85 30.16 -9.34
CA LEU A 18 10.92 30.39 -7.88
C LEU A 18 9.53 30.47 -7.24
N GLU A 19 8.58 31.17 -7.86
CA GLU A 19 7.20 31.28 -7.38
C GLU A 19 6.48 29.92 -7.40
N GLU A 20 6.66 29.14 -8.46
CA GLU A 20 6.09 27.80 -8.58
C GLU A 20 6.70 26.81 -7.58
N GLY A 21 8.02 26.91 -7.35
CA GLY A 21 8.71 26.17 -6.29
C GLY A 21 8.16 26.52 -4.90
N ASN A 22 8.04 27.81 -4.59
CA ASN A 22 7.51 28.28 -3.30
C ASN A 22 6.06 27.81 -3.07
N ARG A 23 5.21 27.86 -4.10
CA ARG A 23 3.83 27.36 -4.03
C ARG A 23 3.78 25.86 -3.71
N THR A 24 4.66 25.08 -4.34
CA THR A 24 4.76 23.64 -4.11
C THR A 24 5.18 23.34 -2.67
N GLU A 25 6.19 24.05 -2.15
CA GLU A 25 6.63 23.90 -0.76
C GLU A 25 5.54 24.28 0.25
N HIS A 26 4.82 25.39 0.01
CA HIS A 26 3.70 25.80 0.84
C HIS A 26 2.58 24.75 0.88
N LEU A 27 2.25 24.15 -0.26
CA LEU A 27 1.26 23.06 -0.33
C LEU A 27 1.70 21.83 0.48
N GLN A 28 2.98 21.44 0.36
CA GLN A 28 3.51 20.32 1.14
C GLN A 28 3.48 20.62 2.64
N ALA A 29 3.83 21.84 3.06
CA ALA A 29 3.74 22.26 4.45
C ALA A 29 2.30 22.24 4.98
N GLN A 30 1.32 22.66 4.16
CA GLN A 30 -0.10 22.59 4.49
C GLN A 30 -0.55 21.13 4.68
N ARG A 31 -0.21 20.22 3.77
CA ARG A 31 -0.53 18.80 3.89
C ARG A 31 0.08 18.16 5.13
N CYS A 32 1.34 18.50 5.44
CA CYS A 32 1.98 18.04 6.67
C CYS A 32 1.23 18.52 7.91
N ARG A 33 0.82 19.80 7.96
CA ARG A 33 0.01 20.34 9.07
C ARG A 33 -1.33 19.61 9.19
N ALA A 34 -2.10 19.49 8.11
CA ALA A 34 -3.39 18.79 8.12
C ALA A 34 -3.27 17.34 8.62
N ARG A 35 -2.18 16.65 8.28
CA ARG A 35 -1.90 15.29 8.77
C ARG A 35 -1.57 15.26 10.27
N LEU A 36 -0.81 16.23 10.77
CA LEU A 36 -0.50 16.36 12.19
C LEU A 36 -1.76 16.70 12.99
N ASP A 37 -2.54 17.68 12.53
CA ASP A 37 -3.80 18.06 13.16
C ASP A 37 -4.76 16.85 13.26
N HIS A 38 -4.85 16.05 12.20
CA HIS A 38 -5.64 14.81 12.23
C HIS A 38 -5.09 13.78 13.24
N LEU A 39 -3.77 13.62 13.37
CA LEU A 39 -3.18 12.72 14.37
C LEU A 39 -3.45 13.20 15.80
N GLU A 40 -3.41 14.50 16.04
CA GLU A 40 -3.67 15.12 17.34
C GLU A 40 -5.15 15.16 17.71
N SER A 41 -6.05 15.12 16.72
CA SER A 41 -7.50 15.16 16.93
C SER A 41 -8.10 13.93 17.60
N VAL A 42 -7.32 12.88 17.89
CA VAL A 42 -7.86 11.62 18.44
C VAL A 42 -8.33 11.80 19.90
N ASP A 43 -9.59 11.48 20.14
CA ASP A 43 -10.24 11.51 21.45
C ASP A 43 -11.14 10.28 21.64
N ALA A 44 -11.44 9.92 22.89
CA ALA A 44 -12.31 8.79 23.23
C ALA A 44 -13.70 8.91 22.59
N GLU A 45 -14.21 10.13 22.43
CA GLU A 45 -15.52 10.40 21.84
C GLU A 45 -15.54 10.28 20.31
N ASN A 46 -14.42 10.51 19.62
CA ASN A 46 -14.36 10.57 18.15
C ASN A 46 -13.54 9.44 17.50
N ILE A 47 -13.05 8.48 18.28
CA ILE A 47 -12.15 7.41 17.81
C ILE A 47 -12.67 6.63 16.61
N SER A 48 -14.00 6.47 16.51
CA SER A 48 -14.64 5.79 15.38
C SER A 48 -14.53 6.60 14.08
N GLU A 49 -14.81 7.91 14.13
CA GLU A 49 -14.71 8.81 12.99
C GLU A 49 -13.26 9.00 12.56
N TRP A 50 -12.36 9.15 13.53
CA TRP A 50 -10.92 9.18 13.31
C TRP A 50 -10.43 7.92 12.61
N GLY A 51 -10.86 6.75 13.09
CA GLY A 51 -10.54 5.45 12.50
C GLY A 51 -11.07 5.30 11.07
N ASN A 52 -12.29 5.76 10.80
CA ASN A 52 -12.87 5.77 9.46
C ASN A 52 -12.07 6.65 8.49
N THR A 53 -11.68 7.84 8.92
CA THR A 53 -10.83 8.75 8.13
C THR A 53 -9.49 8.09 7.78
N ARG A 54 -8.85 7.45 8.77
CA ARG A 54 -7.61 6.70 8.55
C ARG A 54 -7.79 5.53 7.57
N LEU A 55 -8.88 4.77 7.69
CA LEU A 55 -9.20 3.69 6.75
C LEU A 55 -9.38 4.22 5.32
N LYS A 56 -10.13 5.31 5.13
CA LYS A 56 -10.31 5.93 3.82
C LYS A 56 -8.98 6.36 3.21
N ARG A 57 -8.04 6.89 4.00
CA ARG A 57 -6.68 7.23 3.53
C ARG A 57 -5.94 6.01 3.00
N ILE A 58 -6.02 4.90 3.72
CA ILE A 58 -5.43 3.61 3.31
C ILE A 58 -6.08 3.08 2.02
N LEU A 59 -7.41 3.23 1.88
CA LEU A 59 -8.13 2.83 0.67
C LEU A 59 -7.74 3.70 -0.54
N VAL A 60 -7.60 5.01 -0.37
CA VAL A 60 -7.12 5.91 -1.45
C VAL A 60 -5.71 5.52 -1.88
N ASP A 61 -4.77 5.30 -0.94
CA ASP A 61 -3.41 4.82 -1.26
C ASP A 61 -3.44 3.50 -2.05
N TYR A 62 -4.24 2.52 -1.60
CA TYR A 62 -4.41 1.25 -2.31
C TYR A 62 -4.94 1.45 -3.73
N MET A 63 -6.00 2.26 -3.89
CA MET A 63 -6.60 2.54 -5.19
C MET A 63 -5.59 3.17 -6.15
N LEU A 64 -4.82 4.17 -5.68
CA LEU A 64 -3.81 4.84 -6.49
C LEU A 64 -2.69 3.88 -6.93
N ARG A 65 -2.24 2.99 -6.04
CA ARG A 65 -1.23 1.95 -6.36
C ARG A 65 -1.73 0.92 -7.35
N MET A 66 -3.01 0.55 -7.27
CA MET A 66 -3.65 -0.41 -8.17
C MET A 66 -4.18 0.22 -9.47
N SER A 67 -3.80 1.47 -9.74
CA SER A 67 -4.22 2.23 -10.93
C SER A 67 -5.71 2.58 -11.01
N TYR A 68 -6.44 2.51 -9.89
CA TYR A 68 -7.83 2.95 -9.75
C TYR A 68 -7.91 4.45 -9.41
N TYR A 69 -7.23 5.28 -10.22
CA TYR A 69 -7.03 6.70 -9.93
C TYR A 69 -8.34 7.48 -9.78
N ASP A 70 -9.28 7.28 -10.70
CA ASP A 70 -10.54 8.05 -10.71
C ASP A 70 -11.40 7.71 -9.48
N THR A 71 -11.38 6.44 -9.05
CA THR A 71 -12.08 5.99 -7.82
C THR A 71 -11.40 6.57 -6.58
N GLY A 72 -10.06 6.53 -6.51
CA GLY A 72 -9.30 7.10 -5.41
C GLY A 72 -9.52 8.61 -5.27
N MET A 73 -9.54 9.33 -6.39
CA MET A 73 -9.86 10.77 -6.45
C MET A 73 -11.26 11.06 -5.93
N LYS A 74 -12.28 10.34 -6.44
CA LYS A 74 -13.68 10.51 -6.00
C LYS A 74 -13.86 10.24 -4.50
N LEU A 75 -13.19 9.22 -3.96
CA LEU A 75 -13.23 8.93 -2.53
C LEU A 75 -12.59 10.08 -1.72
N ALA A 76 -11.48 10.62 -2.22
CA ALA A 76 -10.79 11.72 -1.57
C ALA A 76 -11.60 13.02 -1.57
N ASP A 77 -12.25 13.35 -2.69
CA ASP A 77 -13.10 14.53 -2.84
C ASP A 77 -14.36 14.42 -1.96
N SER A 78 -15.09 13.31 -2.08
CA SER A 78 -16.36 13.10 -1.35
C SER A 78 -16.17 13.00 0.17
N SER A 79 -14.97 12.69 0.64
CA SER A 79 -14.62 12.63 2.07
C SER A 79 -13.78 13.82 2.54
N ASN A 80 -13.62 14.87 1.72
CA ASN A 80 -12.86 16.08 2.03
C ASN A 80 -11.44 15.79 2.60
N MET A 81 -10.72 14.87 1.96
CA MET A 81 -9.45 14.33 2.46
C MET A 81 -8.29 14.54 1.47
N LEU A 82 -8.43 15.46 0.51
CA LEU A 82 -7.39 15.81 -0.48
C LEU A 82 -6.07 16.23 0.19
N ASP A 83 -6.13 16.94 1.31
CA ASP A 83 -4.94 17.35 2.07
C ASP A 83 -4.27 16.19 2.84
N LEU A 84 -4.98 15.07 3.00
CA LEU A 84 -4.54 13.91 3.76
C LEU A 84 -3.93 12.79 2.91
N VAL A 85 -3.96 12.93 1.58
CA VAL A 85 -3.50 11.94 0.60
C VAL A 85 -2.55 12.54 -0.43
N ASP A 86 -1.73 11.72 -1.08
CA ASP A 86 -0.66 12.15 -2.00
C ASP A 86 -1.05 11.96 -3.48
N ILE A 87 -2.26 12.37 -3.87
CA ILE A 87 -2.79 12.12 -5.23
C ILE A 87 -1.86 12.62 -6.32
N ASP A 88 -1.34 13.84 -6.22
CA ASP A 88 -0.48 14.43 -7.25
C ASP A 88 0.81 13.63 -7.47
N VAL A 89 1.35 13.07 -6.39
CA VAL A 89 2.56 12.23 -6.42
C VAL A 89 2.27 10.95 -7.20
N PHE A 90 1.08 10.37 -7.04
CA PHE A 90 0.64 9.21 -7.82
C PHE A 90 0.24 9.56 -9.26
N GLN A 91 -0.18 10.79 -9.56
CA GLN A 91 -0.43 11.24 -10.93
C GLN A 91 0.87 11.35 -11.73
N GLU A 92 1.94 11.85 -11.13
CA GLU A 92 3.28 11.83 -11.72
C GLU A 92 3.71 10.39 -12.06
N ALA A 93 3.55 9.48 -11.10
CA ALA A 93 3.84 8.06 -11.31
C ALA A 93 3.00 7.46 -12.44
N ARG A 94 1.70 7.79 -12.50
CA ARG A 94 0.79 7.36 -13.58
C ARG A 94 1.31 7.79 -14.95
N ARG A 95 1.75 9.05 -15.08
CA ARG A 95 2.32 9.57 -16.34
C ARG A 95 3.50 8.72 -16.80
N VAL A 96 4.42 8.41 -15.89
CA VAL A 96 5.60 7.60 -16.21
C VAL A 96 5.23 6.15 -16.53
N ILE A 97 4.36 5.53 -15.73
CA ILE A 97 3.92 4.14 -15.94
C ILE A 97 3.22 3.99 -17.29
N ASN A 98 2.28 4.89 -17.61
CA ASN A 98 1.57 4.87 -18.89
C ASN A 98 2.53 5.04 -20.07
N ALA A 99 3.52 5.94 -19.95
CA ALA A 99 4.52 6.13 -21.00
C ALA A 99 5.36 4.86 -21.22
N LEU A 100 5.82 4.21 -20.14
CA LEU A 100 6.55 2.95 -20.23
C LEU A 100 5.69 1.83 -20.85
N GLN A 101 4.41 1.74 -20.50
CA GLN A 101 3.47 0.81 -21.13
C GLN A 101 3.27 1.08 -22.63
N ASN A 102 3.33 2.36 -23.03
CA ASN A 102 3.30 2.81 -24.41
C ASN A 102 4.67 2.75 -25.11
N ARG A 103 5.69 2.19 -24.47
CA ARG A 103 7.06 2.03 -24.98
C ARG A 103 7.80 3.36 -25.18
N GLU A 104 7.53 4.32 -24.31
CA GLU A 104 8.16 5.63 -24.27
C GLU A 104 8.99 5.79 -22.99
N VAL A 105 10.32 5.90 -23.14
CA VAL A 105 11.23 6.09 -22.00
C VAL A 105 11.37 7.55 -21.56
N ALA A 106 11.00 8.51 -22.40
CA ALA A 106 11.32 9.92 -22.17
C ALA A 106 10.75 10.46 -20.85
N PRO A 107 9.48 10.20 -20.46
CA PRO A 107 8.96 10.64 -19.17
C PRO A 107 9.67 10.00 -17.97
N ALA A 108 10.09 8.73 -18.09
CA ALA A 108 10.83 8.05 -17.04
C ALA A 108 12.25 8.61 -16.87
N LEU A 109 12.91 8.94 -17.97
CA LEU A 109 14.24 9.57 -17.97
C LEU A 109 14.19 11.01 -17.43
N ALA A 110 13.14 11.77 -17.73
CA ALA A 110 12.91 13.08 -17.15
C ALA A 110 12.76 12.98 -15.62
N TRP A 111 11.94 12.02 -15.14
CA TRP A 111 11.80 11.74 -13.72
C TRP A 111 13.14 11.37 -13.06
N CYS A 112 13.99 10.56 -13.73
CA CYS A 112 15.33 10.25 -13.24
C CYS A 112 16.22 11.49 -13.13
N ALA A 113 16.12 12.44 -14.08
CA ALA A 113 16.90 13.67 -14.07
C ALA A 113 16.48 14.59 -12.91
N GLU A 114 15.18 14.75 -12.69
CA GLU A 114 14.60 15.52 -11.58
C GLU A 114 15.01 14.93 -10.21
N ASN A 115 15.12 13.61 -10.13
CA ASN A 115 15.42 12.89 -8.89
C ASN A 115 16.88 12.41 -8.77
N LYS A 116 17.79 12.90 -9.62
CA LYS A 116 19.15 12.38 -9.80
C LYS A 116 19.96 12.26 -8.52
N SER A 117 19.90 13.27 -7.64
CA SER A 117 20.67 13.26 -6.39
C SER A 117 20.22 12.17 -5.42
N ARG A 118 18.91 11.91 -5.35
CA ARG A 118 18.29 10.88 -4.50
C ARG A 118 18.55 9.49 -5.06
N LEU A 119 18.40 9.32 -6.38
CA LEU A 119 18.68 8.06 -7.07
C LEU A 119 20.16 7.67 -7.00
N LYS A 120 21.08 8.64 -7.04
CA LYS A 120 22.52 8.39 -6.86
C LYS A 120 22.83 7.91 -5.45
N LYS A 121 22.17 8.47 -4.42
CA LYS A 121 22.32 8.04 -3.01
C LYS A 121 21.82 6.61 -2.80
N SER A 122 20.71 6.22 -3.43
CA SER A 122 20.17 4.86 -3.37
C SER A 122 20.88 3.86 -4.30
N LYS A 123 21.87 4.31 -5.09
CA LYS A 123 22.56 3.51 -6.12
C LYS A 123 21.59 2.84 -7.11
N SER A 124 20.52 3.55 -7.47
CA SER A 124 19.53 3.03 -8.42
C SER A 124 20.14 2.75 -9.79
N LYS A 125 19.68 1.67 -10.42
CA LYS A 125 20.04 1.28 -11.79
C LYS A 125 18.98 1.69 -12.82
N LEU A 126 17.90 2.36 -12.41
CA LEU A 126 16.75 2.62 -13.27
C LEU A 126 17.12 3.43 -14.52
N GLU A 127 17.85 4.53 -14.37
CA GLU A 127 18.29 5.35 -15.51
C GLU A 127 19.10 4.50 -16.50
N PHE A 128 20.02 3.68 -16.01
CA PHE A 128 20.82 2.79 -16.85
C PHE A 128 19.95 1.79 -17.62
N GLN A 129 19.00 1.12 -16.97
CA GLN A 129 18.09 0.17 -17.62
C GLN A 129 17.18 0.85 -18.67
N LEU A 130 16.66 2.05 -18.38
CA LEU A 130 15.91 2.85 -19.36
C LEU A 130 16.76 3.20 -20.58
N ARG A 131 18.01 3.61 -20.37
CA ARG A 131 18.95 3.94 -21.46
C ARG A 131 19.29 2.72 -22.31
N LEU A 132 19.41 1.54 -21.71
CA LEU A 132 19.59 0.27 -22.44
C LEU A 132 18.36 -0.05 -23.30
N GLN A 133 17.15 0.09 -22.75
CA GLN A 133 15.92 -0.16 -23.51
C GLN A 133 15.78 0.80 -24.68
N GLU A 134 16.06 2.09 -24.49
CA GLU A 134 16.04 3.09 -25.57
C GLU A 134 17.01 2.71 -26.70
N PHE A 135 18.22 2.23 -26.35
CA PHE A 135 19.17 1.72 -27.34
C PHE A 135 18.63 0.49 -28.08
N ILE A 136 18.03 -0.48 -27.38
CA ILE A 136 17.43 -1.67 -28.00
C ILE A 136 16.33 -1.30 -28.98
N GLU A 137 15.50 -0.30 -28.66
CA GLU A 137 14.47 0.20 -29.58
C GLU A 137 15.07 0.89 -30.81
N LEU A 138 16.18 1.63 -30.67
CA LEU A 138 16.91 2.19 -31.82
C LEU A 138 17.46 1.09 -32.73
N VAL A 139 17.94 -0.01 -32.14
CA VAL A 139 18.39 -1.19 -32.90
C VAL A 139 17.22 -1.89 -33.58
N ARG A 140 16.08 -2.02 -32.91
CA ARG A 140 14.84 -2.61 -33.46
C ARG A 140 14.31 -1.80 -34.65
N ALA A 141 14.45 -0.48 -34.62
CA ALA A 141 14.09 0.42 -35.72
C ALA A 141 15.12 0.43 -36.88
N GLU A 142 16.06 -0.52 -36.89
CA GLU A 142 17.15 -0.65 -37.88
C GLU A 142 18.08 0.57 -37.99
N ASN A 143 18.04 1.47 -37.01
CA ASN A 143 18.80 2.71 -37.04
C ASN A 143 20.18 2.56 -36.37
N SER A 144 21.02 1.69 -36.95
CA SER A 144 22.29 1.28 -36.34
C SER A 144 23.25 2.44 -36.09
N MET A 145 23.30 3.43 -36.99
CA MET A 145 24.14 4.62 -36.82
C MET A 145 23.69 5.48 -35.63
N ARG A 146 22.39 5.76 -35.50
CA ARG A 146 21.87 6.50 -34.34
C ARG A 146 22.06 5.72 -33.04
N ALA A 147 21.88 4.40 -33.06
CA ALA A 147 22.11 3.55 -31.89
C ALA A 147 23.56 3.65 -31.40
N ILE A 148 24.55 3.61 -32.30
CA ILE A 148 25.97 3.75 -31.95
C ILE A 148 26.26 5.13 -31.36
N THR A 149 25.81 6.21 -32.01
CA THR A 149 25.99 7.57 -31.48
C THR A 149 25.32 7.74 -30.11
N TYR A 150 24.14 7.17 -29.93
CA TYR A 150 23.43 7.17 -28.67
C TYR A 150 24.21 6.41 -27.57
N ALA A 151 24.73 5.23 -27.86
CA ALA A 151 25.53 4.44 -26.92
C ALA A 151 26.80 5.18 -26.48
N GLN A 152 27.50 5.82 -27.42
CA GLN A 152 28.67 6.64 -27.12
C GLN A 152 28.34 7.79 -26.17
N LYS A 153 27.17 8.42 -26.33
CA LYS A 153 26.75 9.57 -25.53
C LYS A 153 26.23 9.18 -24.14
N TYR A 154 25.35 8.18 -24.06
CA TYR A 154 24.58 7.90 -22.84
C TYR A 154 25.00 6.61 -22.11
N LEU A 155 25.57 5.63 -22.83
CA LEU A 155 25.94 4.33 -22.26
C LEU A 155 27.42 4.25 -21.90
N ALA A 156 28.31 4.94 -22.62
CA ALA A 156 29.75 4.94 -22.34
C ALA A 156 30.13 5.30 -20.89
N PRO A 157 29.47 6.27 -20.20
CA PRO A 157 29.77 6.57 -18.80
C PRO A 157 29.56 5.39 -17.83
N TRP A 158 28.72 4.42 -18.20
CA TRP A 158 28.42 3.23 -17.40
C TRP A 158 29.41 2.08 -17.67
N GLY A 159 30.34 2.25 -18.62
CA GLY A 159 31.32 1.23 -19.01
C GLY A 159 32.18 0.73 -17.84
N ALA A 160 32.57 1.60 -16.91
CA ALA A 160 33.42 1.23 -15.78
C ALA A 160 32.73 0.26 -14.79
N THR A 161 31.39 0.26 -14.73
CA THR A 161 30.62 -0.47 -13.71
C THR A 161 29.75 -1.57 -14.31
N HIS A 162 29.32 -1.44 -15.56
CA HIS A 162 28.32 -2.32 -16.20
C HIS A 162 28.75 -2.88 -17.57
N ILE A 163 30.05 -3.02 -17.82
CA ILE A 163 30.57 -3.45 -19.14
C ILE A 163 29.96 -4.75 -19.67
N LYS A 164 29.67 -5.74 -18.81
CA LYS A 164 29.10 -7.03 -19.23
C LYS A 164 27.69 -6.89 -19.80
N GLU A 165 26.84 -6.10 -19.14
CA GLU A 165 25.49 -5.79 -19.63
C GLU A 165 25.55 -4.97 -20.92
N LEU A 166 26.46 -3.99 -20.98
CA LEU A 166 26.69 -3.19 -22.19
C LEU A 166 27.13 -4.05 -23.37
N GLN A 167 28.11 -4.95 -23.21
CA GLN A 167 28.55 -5.85 -24.26
C GLN A 167 27.40 -6.73 -24.78
N ARG A 168 26.58 -7.25 -23.86
CA ARG A 168 25.41 -8.06 -24.20
C ARG A 168 24.39 -7.25 -25.02
N VAL A 169 24.12 -6.01 -24.63
CA VAL A 169 23.19 -5.13 -25.36
C VAL A 169 23.79 -4.68 -26.68
N MET A 170 25.09 -4.35 -26.75
CA MET A 170 25.77 -3.97 -27.98
C MET A 170 25.79 -5.10 -29.02
N ALA A 171 25.82 -6.36 -28.58
CA ALA A 171 25.71 -7.52 -29.47
C ALA A 171 24.38 -7.55 -30.25
N THR A 172 23.34 -6.85 -29.79
CA THR A 172 22.08 -6.71 -30.55
C THR A 172 22.25 -5.95 -31.87
N LEU A 173 23.35 -5.21 -32.05
CA LEU A 173 23.71 -4.64 -33.35
C LEU A 173 23.96 -5.72 -34.40
N ALA A 174 24.45 -6.90 -34.00
CA ALA A 174 24.61 -8.07 -34.87
C ALA A 174 23.39 -9.00 -34.79
N PHE A 175 22.94 -9.31 -33.58
CA PHE A 175 21.76 -10.14 -33.31
C PHE A 175 20.50 -9.26 -33.20
N LYS A 176 19.92 -8.91 -34.35
CA LYS A 176 18.76 -8.03 -34.48
C LYS A 176 17.48 -8.62 -33.85
N SER A 177 16.38 -7.88 -33.91
CA SER A 177 15.07 -8.23 -33.32
C SER A 177 14.49 -9.56 -33.78
N HIS A 178 14.84 -10.04 -34.98
CA HIS A 178 14.40 -11.33 -35.54
C HIS A 178 15.34 -12.50 -35.19
N THR A 179 16.25 -12.33 -34.23
CA THR A 179 17.19 -13.40 -33.86
C THR A 179 16.50 -14.58 -33.17
N GLU A 180 16.90 -15.79 -33.53
CA GLU A 180 16.52 -17.02 -32.81
C GLU A 180 17.46 -17.36 -31.65
N CYS A 181 18.52 -16.59 -31.44
CA CYS A 181 19.40 -16.76 -30.30
C CYS A 181 18.69 -16.30 -29.02
N ALA A 182 18.25 -17.26 -28.19
CA ALA A 182 17.48 -16.99 -26.96
C ALA A 182 18.14 -15.93 -26.04
N THR A 183 19.48 -15.92 -25.95
CA THR A 183 20.27 -14.98 -25.15
C THR A 183 19.99 -13.50 -25.48
N TYR A 184 19.74 -13.21 -26.76
CA TYR A 184 19.50 -11.85 -27.27
C TYR A 184 18.02 -11.61 -27.60
N LYS A 185 17.28 -12.65 -27.99
CA LYS A 185 15.84 -12.60 -28.26
C LYS A 185 15.07 -12.02 -27.06
N VAL A 186 15.42 -12.45 -25.85
CA VAL A 186 14.79 -11.98 -24.60
C VAL A 186 14.90 -10.46 -24.39
N LEU A 187 15.95 -9.81 -24.92
CA LEU A 187 16.14 -8.35 -24.81
C LEU A 187 15.13 -7.56 -25.64
N PHE A 188 14.57 -8.19 -26.68
CA PHE A 188 13.54 -7.60 -27.53
C PHE A 188 12.12 -7.99 -27.12
N GLU A 189 11.93 -8.71 -26.02
CA GLU A 189 10.59 -9.09 -25.57
C GLU A 189 9.83 -7.92 -24.94
N LEU A 190 8.51 -7.92 -25.09
CA LEU A 190 7.64 -6.90 -24.50
C LEU A 190 7.72 -6.90 -22.97
N LYS A 191 8.00 -8.05 -22.37
CA LYS A 191 8.18 -8.22 -20.92
C LYS A 191 9.28 -7.32 -20.34
N GLN A 192 10.23 -6.84 -21.15
CA GLN A 192 11.23 -5.87 -20.69
C GLN A 192 10.59 -4.55 -20.25
N TRP A 193 9.50 -4.14 -20.89
CA TRP A 193 8.75 -2.94 -20.48
C TRP A 193 8.01 -3.14 -19.16
N ASP A 194 7.42 -4.31 -18.94
CA ASP A 194 6.82 -4.66 -17.64
C ASP A 194 7.86 -4.63 -16.51
N ASN A 195 9.05 -5.18 -16.76
CA ASN A 195 10.17 -5.12 -15.81
C ASN A 195 10.62 -3.68 -15.52
N LEU A 196 10.58 -2.78 -16.51
CA LEU A 196 10.90 -1.36 -16.30
C LEU A 196 9.82 -0.64 -15.49
N VAL A 197 8.54 -0.96 -15.73
CA VAL A 197 7.42 -0.45 -14.93
C VAL A 197 7.58 -0.89 -13.46
N ASP A 198 7.90 -2.15 -13.21
CA ASP A 198 8.08 -2.66 -11.86
C ASP A 198 9.31 -2.07 -11.17
N GLN A 199 10.43 -1.92 -11.89
CA GLN A 199 11.61 -1.21 -11.38
C GLN A 199 11.29 0.25 -11.04
N PHE A 200 10.56 0.95 -11.92
CA PHE A 200 10.12 2.31 -11.65
C PHE A 200 9.24 2.37 -10.40
N LYS A 201 8.24 1.50 -10.26
CA LYS A 201 7.37 1.44 -9.06
C LYS A 201 8.18 1.23 -7.78
N GLN A 202 9.19 0.36 -7.81
CA GLN A 202 10.07 0.12 -6.67
C GLN A 202 10.90 1.35 -6.31
N GLU A 203 11.51 2.01 -7.30
CA GLU A 203 12.28 3.24 -7.07
C GLU A 203 11.41 4.38 -6.60
N PHE A 204 10.21 4.53 -7.18
CA PHE A 204 9.21 5.51 -6.78
C PHE A 204 8.84 5.33 -5.30
N CYS A 205 8.44 4.12 -4.89
CA CYS A 205 8.10 3.85 -3.50
C CYS A 205 9.28 4.14 -2.56
N ARG A 206 10.48 3.65 -2.92
CA ARG A 206 11.70 3.88 -2.13
C ARG A 206 12.02 5.36 -1.98
N LEU A 207 11.94 6.10 -3.08
CA LEU A 207 12.26 7.53 -3.12
C LEU A 207 11.31 8.31 -2.24
N TYR A 208 10.00 8.07 -2.35
CA TYR A 208 8.97 8.75 -1.56
C TYR A 208 8.76 8.16 -0.16
N GLY A 209 9.60 7.22 0.30
CA GLY A 209 9.50 6.65 1.64
C GLY A 209 8.24 5.78 1.86
N MET A 210 7.65 5.28 0.78
CA MET A 210 6.48 4.43 0.82
C MET A 210 6.85 2.95 0.92
N THR A 211 5.94 2.15 1.46
CA THR A 211 6.04 0.68 1.39
C THR A 211 5.89 0.19 -0.05
N LEU A 212 6.55 -0.92 -0.38
CA LEU A 212 6.36 -1.59 -1.68
C LEU A 212 4.97 -2.23 -1.75
N GLU A 213 4.58 -2.93 -0.69
CA GLU A 213 3.24 -3.45 -0.52
C GLU A 213 2.28 -2.33 -0.07
N PRO A 214 1.06 -2.24 -0.64
CA PRO A 214 0.04 -1.32 -0.17
C PRO A 214 -0.27 -1.51 1.32
N LEU A 215 -0.52 -0.41 2.04
CA LEU A 215 -0.80 -0.44 3.49
C LEU A 215 -2.02 -1.31 3.83
N LEU A 216 -3.02 -1.36 2.94
CA LEU A 216 -4.20 -2.20 3.11
C LEU A 216 -3.81 -3.68 3.24
N ASN A 217 -2.90 -4.16 2.40
CA ASN A 217 -2.43 -5.56 2.44
C ASN A 217 -1.72 -5.84 3.77
N ILE A 218 -0.83 -4.94 4.19
CA ILE A 218 -0.05 -5.08 5.42
C ILE A 218 -0.98 -5.13 6.65
N TYR A 219 -1.92 -4.19 6.77
CA TYR A 219 -2.84 -4.15 7.90
C TYR A 219 -3.82 -5.33 7.89
N LEU A 220 -4.30 -5.74 6.72
CA LEU A 220 -5.18 -6.90 6.61
C LEU A 220 -4.44 -8.18 7.04
N GLN A 221 -3.21 -8.38 6.57
CA GLN A 221 -2.39 -9.52 6.98
C GLN A 221 -2.07 -9.49 8.48
N ALA A 222 -1.72 -8.32 9.04
CA ALA A 222 -1.46 -8.17 10.47
C ALA A 222 -2.71 -8.49 11.30
N GLY A 223 -3.87 -7.97 10.91
CA GLY A 223 -5.15 -8.25 11.57
C GLY A 223 -5.54 -9.72 11.50
N LEU A 224 -5.46 -10.33 10.30
CA LEU A 224 -5.73 -11.76 10.13
C LEU A 224 -4.77 -12.61 10.95
N SER A 225 -3.49 -12.26 11.00
CA SER A 225 -2.50 -12.99 11.81
C SER A 225 -2.77 -12.88 13.31
N ALA A 226 -3.27 -11.75 13.79
CA ALA A 226 -3.65 -11.56 15.19
C ALA A 226 -4.89 -12.38 15.57
N LEU A 227 -5.80 -12.61 14.62
CA LEU A 227 -7.04 -13.38 14.82
C LEU A 227 -6.88 -14.88 14.50
N LYS A 228 -5.87 -15.26 13.72
CA LYS A 228 -5.68 -16.64 13.27
C LYS A 228 -5.32 -17.57 14.42
N THR A 229 -6.29 -18.40 14.81
CA THR A 229 -6.10 -19.51 15.76
C THR A 229 -6.25 -20.87 15.05
N PRO A 230 -5.74 -21.97 15.62
CA PRO A 230 -5.96 -23.31 15.07
C PRO A 230 -7.45 -23.68 14.91
N TYR A 231 -8.32 -23.11 15.75
CA TYR A 231 -9.76 -23.41 15.81
C TYR A 231 -10.58 -22.63 14.77
N CYS A 232 -10.01 -21.65 14.07
CA CYS A 232 -10.72 -20.84 13.07
C CYS A 232 -11.19 -21.62 11.83
N TYR A 233 -10.81 -22.90 11.71
CA TYR A 233 -11.15 -23.78 10.59
C TYR A 233 -12.16 -24.86 10.97
N GLU A 234 -12.64 -24.88 12.22
CA GLU A 234 -13.66 -25.83 12.68
C GLU A 234 -15.08 -25.37 12.31
N ASP A 235 -16.00 -26.32 12.13
CA ASP A 235 -17.38 -26.05 11.70
C ASP A 235 -18.18 -25.23 12.73
N ASP A 236 -17.77 -25.26 14.01
CA ASP A 236 -18.39 -24.52 15.11
C ASP A 236 -17.82 -23.09 15.32
N CYS A 237 -16.99 -22.61 14.40
CA CYS A 237 -16.45 -21.25 14.45
C CYS A 237 -17.58 -20.20 14.44
N THR A 238 -17.53 -19.25 15.37
CA THR A 238 -18.54 -18.18 15.44
C THR A 238 -18.57 -17.35 14.16
N LYS A 239 -19.76 -17.00 13.67
CA LYS A 239 -19.94 -16.08 12.51
C LYS A 239 -19.32 -14.68 12.72
N GLU A 240 -19.00 -14.32 13.97
CA GLU A 240 -18.30 -13.08 14.31
C GLU A 240 -16.78 -13.15 14.06
N ASP A 241 -16.21 -14.35 13.90
CA ASP A 241 -14.81 -14.52 13.49
C ASP A 241 -14.69 -14.22 11.99
N PRO A 242 -13.87 -13.23 11.58
CA PRO A 242 -13.61 -12.97 10.16
C PRO A 242 -13.11 -14.21 9.40
N LEU A 243 -12.39 -15.12 10.07
CA LEU A 243 -11.89 -16.37 9.48
C LEU A 243 -12.97 -17.45 9.33
N SER A 244 -14.21 -17.18 9.75
CA SER A 244 -15.36 -18.00 9.34
C SER A 244 -15.64 -17.86 7.83
N GLN A 245 -15.22 -16.75 7.20
CA GLN A 245 -15.39 -16.52 5.76
C GLN A 245 -14.26 -17.13 4.94
N GLU A 246 -14.62 -17.85 3.86
CA GLU A 246 -13.66 -18.55 3.00
C GLU A 246 -12.63 -17.61 2.35
N SER A 247 -13.04 -16.39 1.97
CA SER A 247 -12.16 -15.37 1.39
C SER A 247 -11.03 -14.98 2.36
N PHE A 248 -11.35 -14.69 3.62
CA PHE A 248 -10.37 -14.37 4.64
C PHE A 248 -9.51 -15.57 5.03
N ARG A 249 -10.05 -16.81 5.02
CA ARG A 249 -9.24 -18.03 5.22
C ARG A 249 -8.17 -18.20 4.15
N LYS A 250 -8.51 -17.96 2.88
CA LYS A 250 -7.55 -18.04 1.76
C LYS A 250 -6.41 -17.04 1.94
N LEU A 251 -6.73 -15.80 2.35
CA LEU A 251 -5.72 -14.78 2.63
C LEU A 251 -4.88 -15.09 3.85
N ALA A 252 -5.46 -15.72 4.87
CA ALA A 252 -4.79 -16.05 6.11
C ALA A 252 -3.94 -17.34 6.03
N LEU A 253 -4.12 -18.18 5.01
CA LEU A 253 -3.44 -19.47 4.88
C LEU A 253 -1.91 -19.39 5.07
N PRO A 254 -1.16 -18.48 4.39
CA PRO A 254 0.30 -18.38 4.56
C PRO A 254 0.73 -17.67 5.86
N LEU A 255 -0.19 -17.10 6.63
CA LEU A 255 0.12 -16.30 7.82
C LEU A 255 0.39 -17.18 9.05
N PRO A 256 1.21 -16.73 10.02
CA PRO A 256 1.42 -17.46 11.25
C PRO A 256 0.17 -17.45 12.14
N TYR A 257 0.04 -18.48 12.98
CA TYR A 257 -0.96 -18.49 14.05
C TYR A 257 -0.58 -17.50 15.14
N SER A 258 -1.58 -16.83 15.69
CA SER A 258 -1.44 -15.97 16.86
C SER A 258 -0.97 -16.80 18.07
N LYS A 259 0.08 -16.33 18.73
CA LYS A 259 0.55 -16.87 20.01
C LYS A 259 -0.12 -16.09 21.15
N GLN A 260 -1.20 -16.64 21.70
CA GLN A 260 -1.81 -16.11 22.92
C GLN A 260 -1.32 -16.94 24.11
N HIS A 261 -0.59 -16.31 25.03
CA HIS A 261 -0.16 -16.96 26.27
C HIS A 261 -1.28 -17.04 27.31
N HIS A 262 -2.28 -16.15 27.21
CA HIS A 262 -3.41 -16.10 28.12
C HIS A 262 -4.70 -15.97 27.31
N SER A 263 -5.63 -16.88 27.53
CA SER A 263 -6.99 -16.77 26.99
C SER A 263 -7.78 -15.75 27.80
N LYS A 264 -8.51 -14.88 27.10
CA LYS A 264 -9.46 -13.93 27.71
C LYS A 264 -10.86 -14.34 27.31
N LEU A 265 -11.76 -14.46 28.28
CA LEU A 265 -13.17 -14.69 27.99
C LEU A 265 -13.88 -13.36 27.72
N VAL A 266 -14.68 -13.33 26.67
CA VAL A 266 -15.51 -12.18 26.31
C VAL A 266 -16.96 -12.64 26.32
N CYS A 267 -17.82 -11.87 26.98
CA CYS A 267 -19.22 -12.24 27.11
C CYS A 267 -19.93 -12.20 25.75
N TYR A 268 -20.69 -13.25 25.43
CA TYR A 268 -21.47 -13.31 24.20
C TYR A 268 -22.53 -12.19 24.09
N ILE A 269 -23.10 -11.76 25.22
CA ILE A 269 -24.19 -10.78 25.28
C ILE A 269 -23.64 -9.35 25.34
N THR A 270 -22.83 -9.04 26.35
CA THR A 270 -22.35 -7.66 26.57
C THR A 270 -21.14 -7.28 25.74
N LYS A 271 -20.43 -8.27 25.16
CA LYS A 271 -19.14 -8.10 24.48
C LYS A 271 -18.03 -7.53 25.39
N GLU A 272 -18.27 -7.48 26.69
CA GLU A 272 -17.28 -7.08 27.69
C GLU A 272 -16.37 -8.26 28.09
N LEU A 273 -15.18 -7.93 28.57
CA LEU A 273 -14.27 -8.89 29.19
C LEU A 273 -14.93 -9.52 30.42
N MET A 274 -14.68 -10.82 30.60
CA MET A 274 -15.09 -11.56 31.78
C MET A 274 -13.86 -11.76 32.66
N ASP A 275 -13.77 -10.95 33.72
CA ASP A 275 -12.62 -10.83 34.60
C ASP A 275 -13.05 -10.89 36.08
N THR A 276 -12.23 -10.39 37.00
CA THR A 276 -12.55 -10.38 38.44
C THR A 276 -13.76 -9.50 38.78
N GLU A 277 -13.96 -8.40 38.04
CA GLU A 277 -15.07 -7.47 38.24
C GLU A 277 -16.34 -7.93 37.52
N ASN A 278 -16.20 -8.70 36.44
CA ASN A 278 -17.30 -9.25 35.65
C ASN A 278 -17.17 -10.77 35.43
N PRO A 279 -17.23 -11.58 36.51
CA PRO A 279 -16.81 -12.98 36.44
C PRO A 279 -17.76 -13.84 35.59
N PRO A 280 -17.23 -14.94 35.00
CA PRO A 280 -18.03 -15.93 34.29
C PRO A 280 -19.00 -16.68 35.20
N GLN A 281 -20.23 -16.85 34.74
CA GLN A 281 -21.26 -17.70 35.31
C GLN A 281 -21.77 -18.71 34.30
N VAL A 282 -22.04 -19.93 34.77
CA VAL A 282 -22.43 -21.09 33.97
C VAL A 282 -23.91 -21.37 34.18
N LEU A 283 -24.65 -21.43 33.07
CA LEU A 283 -26.03 -21.93 33.03
C LEU A 283 -26.06 -23.47 33.23
N PRO A 284 -27.19 -24.08 33.64
CA PRO A 284 -27.31 -25.53 33.80
C PRO A 284 -27.15 -26.30 32.49
N ASN A 285 -27.37 -25.64 31.35
CA ASN A 285 -27.14 -26.19 30.01
C ASN A 285 -25.66 -26.08 29.57
N GLY A 286 -24.76 -25.62 30.43
CA GLY A 286 -23.31 -25.56 30.20
C GLY A 286 -22.79 -24.29 29.51
N TYR A 287 -23.66 -23.37 29.08
CA TYR A 287 -23.21 -22.11 28.47
C TYR A 287 -22.77 -21.08 29.50
N VAL A 288 -21.75 -20.30 29.16
CA VAL A 288 -21.11 -19.34 30.06
C VAL A 288 -21.38 -17.91 29.61
N TYR A 289 -21.78 -17.05 30.53
CA TYR A 289 -22.05 -15.62 30.32
C TYR A 289 -21.49 -14.80 31.48
N SER A 290 -21.42 -13.48 31.32
CA SER A 290 -20.89 -12.60 32.37
C SER A 290 -21.95 -12.31 33.41
N THR A 291 -21.50 -12.07 34.65
CA THR A 291 -22.38 -11.73 35.76
C THR A 291 -23.25 -10.52 35.41
N LYS A 292 -22.66 -9.45 34.89
CA LYS A 292 -23.41 -8.26 34.46
C LYS A 292 -24.52 -8.58 33.45
N ALA A 293 -24.21 -9.43 32.44
CA ALA A 293 -25.18 -9.80 31.42
C ALA A 293 -26.37 -10.57 32.00
N LEU A 294 -26.10 -11.50 32.92
CA LEU A 294 -27.13 -12.34 33.53
C LEU A 294 -27.98 -11.55 34.54
N GLU A 295 -27.38 -10.66 35.32
CA GLU A 295 -28.10 -9.78 36.25
C GLU A 295 -29.03 -8.82 35.51
N GLU A 296 -28.55 -8.19 34.44
CA GLU A 296 -29.37 -7.31 33.62
C GLU A 296 -30.56 -8.06 33.01
N MET A 297 -30.33 -9.28 32.52
CA MET A 297 -31.38 -10.13 31.97
C MET A 297 -32.40 -10.55 33.04
N ALA A 298 -31.95 -10.97 34.21
CA ALA A 298 -32.80 -11.39 35.31
C ALA A 298 -33.65 -10.23 35.84
N ASN A 299 -33.07 -9.03 35.96
CA ASN A 299 -33.78 -7.82 36.39
C ASN A 299 -34.91 -7.44 35.43
N LYS A 300 -34.73 -7.66 34.12
CA LYS A 300 -35.76 -7.41 33.09
C LYS A 300 -36.84 -8.49 33.04
N ASN A 301 -36.53 -9.72 33.42
CA ASN A 301 -37.38 -10.91 33.22
C ASN A 301 -37.82 -11.57 34.53
N ASN A 302 -38.03 -10.80 35.59
CA ASN A 302 -38.48 -11.28 36.91
C ASN A 302 -37.68 -12.48 37.44
N GLY A 303 -36.35 -12.41 37.36
CA GLY A 303 -35.44 -13.44 37.86
C GLY A 303 -35.17 -14.61 36.90
N LYS A 304 -35.79 -14.61 35.70
CA LYS A 304 -35.57 -15.65 34.68
C LYS A 304 -34.49 -15.25 33.67
N ILE A 305 -33.65 -16.19 33.32
CA ILE A 305 -32.62 -16.06 32.28
C ILE A 305 -33.03 -16.94 31.11
N THR A 306 -32.95 -16.40 29.89
CA THR A 306 -33.12 -17.18 28.65
C THR A 306 -31.79 -17.23 27.93
N CYS A 307 -31.24 -18.44 27.73
CA CYS A 307 -30.01 -18.65 27.00
C CYS A 307 -30.19 -18.19 25.53
N PRO A 308 -29.46 -17.17 25.05
CA PRO A 308 -29.64 -16.66 23.68
C PRO A 308 -29.21 -17.65 22.59
N ARG A 309 -28.46 -18.70 22.94
CA ARG A 309 -27.95 -19.70 22.00
C ARG A 309 -28.86 -20.92 21.84
N THR A 310 -29.58 -21.29 22.90
CA THR A 310 -30.40 -22.53 22.93
C THR A 310 -31.87 -22.29 23.23
N GLY A 311 -32.25 -21.10 23.70
CA GLY A 311 -33.59 -20.81 24.20
C GLY A 311 -33.90 -21.44 25.56
N PHE A 312 -32.95 -22.12 26.20
CA PHE A 312 -33.12 -22.71 27.53
C PHE A 312 -33.42 -21.64 28.58
N ILE A 313 -34.41 -21.89 29.44
CA ILE A 313 -34.84 -20.95 30.48
C ILE A 313 -34.54 -21.52 31.86
N CYS A 314 -33.92 -20.72 32.73
CA CYS A 314 -33.60 -21.07 34.11
C CYS A 314 -33.74 -19.87 35.04
N ASN A 315 -33.74 -20.10 36.34
CA ASN A 315 -33.74 -19.02 37.32
C ASN A 315 -32.31 -18.51 37.57
N TYR A 316 -32.15 -17.23 37.90
CA TYR A 316 -30.84 -16.65 38.23
C TYR A 316 -30.16 -17.36 39.41
N SER A 317 -30.93 -17.89 40.36
CA SER A 317 -30.40 -18.66 41.51
C SER A 317 -29.76 -19.99 41.14
N GLU A 318 -30.00 -20.51 39.94
CA GLU A 318 -29.46 -21.80 39.47
C GLU A 318 -28.06 -21.65 38.84
N MET A 319 -27.49 -20.44 38.84
CA MET A 319 -26.19 -20.13 38.23
C MET A 319 -25.03 -20.51 39.12
N LEU A 320 -24.00 -21.06 38.50
CA LEU A 320 -22.73 -21.38 39.17
C LEU A 320 -21.63 -20.46 38.67
N LYS A 321 -20.80 -19.94 39.58
CA LYS A 321 -19.60 -19.20 39.18
C LYS A 321 -18.59 -20.17 38.55
N ALA A 322 -18.02 -19.80 37.41
CA ALA A 322 -16.88 -20.50 36.86
C ALA A 322 -15.59 -19.89 37.39
N TYR A 323 -14.60 -20.74 37.64
CA TYR A 323 -13.24 -20.33 37.95
C TYR A 323 -12.34 -20.79 36.82
N ILE A 324 -11.54 -19.88 36.28
CA ILE A 324 -10.57 -20.16 35.22
C ILE A 324 -9.20 -20.12 35.88
N SER A 325 -8.46 -21.23 35.79
CA SER A 325 -7.09 -21.37 36.31
C SER A 325 -6.05 -21.09 35.24
#